data_AF-A0A328RSZ3-F1
#
_entry.id   AF-A0A328RSZ3-F1
#
_cell.length_a   1.000
_cell.length_b   1.000
_cell.length_c   1.000
_cell.angle_alpha   90.00
_cell.angle_beta   90.00
_cell.angle_gamma   90.00
#
_symmetry.space_group_name_H-M   'P 1'
#
loop_
_entity.id
_entity.type
_entity.pdbx_description
1 polymer ?
#
loop_
_entity_poly.entity_id
_entity_poly.type
_entity_poly.pdbx_seq_one_letter_code
_entity_poly.pdbx_strand_id
1 'polypeptide(L)'
;MNEVLGLIDSIEATILESSKVPMTGKIILEEKKILRLIDKLRLVINGSDDVIRKAVDVTFNVENKAEASRVQTHQVNSGSIPSSDPVTIVEEARKEAEIIKRDAADYADYILANLQLMITKVQKNVINVEKNIDTSRDMLERHKDYEKTEGEYKYETK
;
A
#
# COMPACT_ATOMS: atom_id res chain seq x y z
N MET A 1 -4.91 6.16 10.69
CA MET A 1 -4.30 4.94 10.09
C MET A 1 -4.57 4.79 8.58
N ASN A 2 -5.75 5.14 8.05
CA ASN A 2 -6.07 5.08 6.60
C ASN A 2 -5.08 5.83 5.68
N GLU A 3 -4.53 6.95 6.14
CA GLU A 3 -3.60 7.76 5.36
C GLU A 3 -2.22 7.10 5.20
N VAL A 4 -1.75 6.36 6.21
CA VAL A 4 -0.48 5.61 6.16
C VAL A 4 -0.59 4.51 5.11
N LEU A 5 -1.71 3.79 5.09
CA LEU A 5 -1.95 2.72 4.13
C LEU A 5 -2.04 3.26 2.70
N GLY A 6 -2.76 4.37 2.48
CA GLY A 6 -2.81 5.00 1.16
C GLY A 6 -1.45 5.50 0.65
N LEU A 7 -0.57 5.94 1.55
CA LEU A 7 0.82 6.30 1.20
C LEU A 7 1.68 5.08 0.87
N ILE A 8 1.47 3.96 1.57
CA ILE A 8 2.12 2.67 1.24
C ILE A 8 1.66 2.18 -0.14
N ASP A 9 0.36 2.19 -0.41
CA ASP A 9 -0.20 1.81 -1.71
C ASP A 9 0.33 2.71 -2.84
N SER A 10 0.52 4.00 -2.56
CA SER A 10 1.11 4.96 -3.51
C SER A 10 2.58 4.65 -3.81
N ILE A 11 3.33 4.20 -2.81
CA ILE A 11 4.73 3.74 -2.98
C ILE A 11 4.74 2.44 -3.80
N GLU A 12 3.85 1.49 -3.50
CA GLU A 12 3.73 0.22 -4.22
C GLU A 12 3.37 0.43 -5.69
N ALA A 13 2.37 1.27 -5.97
CA ALA A 13 2.00 1.65 -7.34
C ALA A 13 3.19 2.27 -8.08
N THR A 14 3.93 3.18 -7.43
CA THR A 14 5.13 3.79 -8.02
C THR A 14 6.21 2.76 -8.33
N ILE A 15 6.35 1.71 -7.53
CA ILE A 15 7.28 0.60 -7.76
C ILE A 15 6.80 -0.29 -8.92
N LEU A 16 5.52 -0.64 -8.98
CA LEU A 16 4.95 -1.50 -10.02
C LEU A 16 4.93 -0.85 -11.40
N GLU A 17 4.68 0.46 -11.46
CA GLU A 17 4.62 1.26 -12.69
C GLU A 17 6.02 1.69 -13.18
N SER A 18 7.08 1.45 -12.40
CA SER A 18 8.43 1.88 -12.73
C SER A 18 9.06 1.10 -13.88
N SER A 19 9.94 1.78 -14.63
CA SER A 19 10.68 1.16 -15.73
C SER A 19 11.64 0.10 -15.19
N LYS A 20 11.42 -1.15 -15.61
CA LYS A 20 12.30 -2.28 -15.28
C LYS A 20 13.55 -2.24 -16.15
N VAL A 21 14.71 -2.51 -15.54
CA VAL A 21 15.97 -2.69 -16.25
C VAL A 21 16.05 -4.14 -16.73
N PRO A 22 16.10 -4.40 -18.05
CA PRO A 22 16.14 -5.75 -18.60
C PRO A 22 17.28 -6.58 -18.00
N MET A 23 17.05 -7.89 -17.80
CA MET A 23 18.05 -8.88 -17.38
C MET A 23 18.72 -8.65 -16.01
N THR A 24 18.36 -7.61 -15.25
CA THR A 24 18.98 -7.31 -13.93
C THR A 24 18.02 -7.46 -12.74
N GLY A 25 16.71 -7.57 -13.00
CA GLY A 25 15.67 -7.59 -11.97
C GLY A 25 15.50 -6.27 -11.21
N LYS A 26 16.20 -5.21 -11.62
CA LYS A 26 16.16 -3.89 -10.98
C LYS A 26 15.12 -2.97 -11.63
N ILE A 27 14.72 -1.95 -10.89
CA ILE A 27 13.78 -0.92 -11.32
C ILE A 27 14.41 0.47 -11.24
N ILE A 28 13.98 1.38 -12.11
CA ILE A 28 14.42 2.78 -12.10
C ILE A 28 13.34 3.62 -11.43
N LEU A 29 13.71 4.31 -10.36
CA LEU A 29 12.82 5.20 -9.61
C LEU A 29 13.35 6.63 -9.63
N GLU A 30 12.43 7.60 -9.65
CA GLU A 30 12.78 8.99 -9.42
C GLU A 30 12.99 9.22 -7.93
N GLU A 31 14.25 9.41 -7.53
CA GLU A 31 14.67 9.57 -6.13
C GLU A 31 13.86 10.64 -5.39
N LYS A 32 13.71 11.84 -5.99
CA LYS A 32 12.98 12.94 -5.35
C LYS A 32 11.50 12.64 -5.13
N LYS A 33 10.89 11.78 -5.95
CA LYS A 33 9.48 11.41 -5.84
C LYS A 33 9.29 10.39 -4.72
N ILE A 34 10.16 9.36 -4.66
CA ILE A 34 10.06 8.31 -3.65
C ILE A 34 10.40 8.84 -2.25
N LEU A 35 11.43 9.70 -2.13
CA LEU A 35 11.79 10.31 -0.85
C LEU A 35 10.65 11.19 -0.31
N ARG A 36 9.97 11.97 -1.16
CA ARG A 36 8.79 12.75 -0.75
C ARG A 36 7.64 11.90 -0.24
N LEU A 37 7.40 10.72 -0.83
CA LEU A 37 6.36 9.79 -0.35
C LEU A 37 6.76 9.18 1.00
N ILE A 38 8.04 8.82 1.17
CA ILE A 38 8.58 8.30 2.43
C ILE A 38 8.52 9.35 3.54
N ASP A 39 8.85 10.61 3.25
CA ASP A 39 8.79 11.69 4.25
C ASP A 39 7.35 11.98 4.68
N LYS A 40 6.40 11.98 3.74
CA LYS A 40 4.97 12.06 4.06
C LYS A 40 4.52 10.89 4.93
N LEU A 41 4.97 9.68 4.61
CA LEU A 41 4.66 8.48 5.39
C LEU A 41 5.19 8.61 6.82
N ARG A 42 6.45 9.05 6.99
CA ARG A 42 7.04 9.33 8.30
C ARG A 42 6.25 10.38 9.07
N LEU A 43 5.81 11.45 8.39
CA LEU A 43 5.03 12.52 9.01
C LEU A 43 3.66 12.04 9.46
N VAL A 44 2.97 11.19 8.71
CA VAL A 44 1.66 10.65 9.11
C VAL A 44 1.80 9.60 10.22
N ILE A 45 2.84 8.77 10.18
CA ILE A 45 3.14 7.79 11.25
C ILE A 45 3.49 8.51 12.56
N ASN A 46 4.37 9.51 12.50
CA ASN A 46 4.77 10.28 13.68
C ASN A 46 3.69 11.27 14.12
N GLY A 47 2.93 11.83 13.18
CA GLY A 47 1.82 12.76 13.41
C GLY A 47 0.63 12.13 14.13
N SER A 48 0.46 10.81 14.02
CA SER A 48 -0.54 10.04 14.78
C SER A 48 -0.13 9.83 16.25
N ASP A 49 1.15 10.04 16.58
CA ASP A 49 1.79 9.77 17.89
C ASP A 49 2.40 11.06 18.50
N ASP A 50 2.21 12.22 17.86
CA ASP A 50 2.98 13.45 18.10
C ASP A 50 2.56 14.23 19.36
N VAL A 51 1.61 13.68 20.14
CA VAL A 51 1.36 14.13 21.51
C VAL A 51 2.42 13.54 22.48
N ILE A 52 3.13 12.47 22.11
CA ILE A 52 4.00 11.74 23.06
C ILE A 52 5.49 11.75 22.67
N ARG A 53 5.86 11.88 21.38
CA ARG A 53 7.29 11.74 20.96
C ARG A 53 8.09 13.04 20.83
N LYS A 54 7.47 14.20 20.96
CA LYS A 54 8.17 15.51 20.84
C LYS A 54 9.19 15.79 21.94
N ALA A 55 9.34 14.89 22.93
CA ALA A 55 10.36 14.94 23.97
C ALA A 55 11.68 14.19 23.63
N VAL A 56 11.75 13.39 22.55
CA VAL A 56 12.90 12.48 22.35
C VAL A 56 13.85 12.90 21.21
N ASP A 57 13.43 13.74 20.26
CA ASP A 57 14.28 14.08 19.10
C ASP A 57 14.91 15.49 19.14
N VAL A 58 15.17 16.01 20.34
CA VAL A 58 15.98 17.24 20.53
C VAL A 58 17.49 16.97 20.36
N THR A 59 17.92 15.71 20.14
CA THR A 59 19.35 15.36 20.23
C THR A 59 20.07 15.17 18.89
N PHE A 60 19.39 15.08 17.74
CA PHE A 60 20.08 14.88 16.47
C PHE A 60 19.87 16.04 15.49
N ASN A 61 20.93 16.83 15.34
CA ASN A 61 21.24 17.80 14.28
C ASN A 61 20.83 19.26 14.49
N VAL A 62 21.60 19.86 15.39
CA VAL A 62 22.25 21.16 15.20
C VAL A 62 22.90 21.21 13.80
N GLU A 63 22.37 22.03 12.88
CA GLU A 63 23.13 23.02 12.08
C GLU A 63 22.26 23.66 10.99
N ASN A 64 22.36 24.99 10.92
CA ASN A 64 21.87 25.92 9.88
C ASN A 64 20.45 26.51 10.02
N LYS A 65 20.46 27.67 10.72
CA LYS A 65 19.80 28.95 10.41
C LYS A 65 18.26 28.99 10.41
N ALA A 66 17.68 29.63 11.44
CA ALA A 66 17.22 31.03 11.42
C ALA A 66 15.78 31.08 10.84
N GLU A 67 14.72 31.50 11.53
CA GLU A 67 14.53 32.52 12.54
C GLU A 67 13.15 32.31 13.21
N ALA A 68 13.06 32.70 14.49
CA ALA A 68 11.89 33.36 15.11
C ALA A 68 10.52 32.66 15.12
N SER A 69 10.14 32.10 16.28
CA SER A 69 9.33 32.85 17.28
C SER A 69 8.60 31.96 18.29
N ARG A 70 8.84 32.25 19.58
CA ARG A 70 7.93 32.13 20.75
C ARG A 70 7.40 30.73 21.06
N VAL A 71 8.03 29.99 21.98
CA VAL A 71 7.81 30.11 23.44
C VAL A 71 6.36 30.49 23.78
N GLN A 72 5.50 29.47 23.86
CA GLN A 72 4.39 29.48 24.80
C GLN A 72 4.35 28.11 25.47
N THR A 73 5.08 28.04 26.59
CA THR A 73 4.91 27.09 27.68
C THR A 73 3.45 27.09 28.12
N HIS A 74 2.64 26.14 27.65
CA HIS A 74 1.41 25.80 28.35
C HIS A 74 1.80 24.93 29.54
N GLN A 75 1.71 25.55 30.71
CA GLN A 75 1.87 24.93 32.01
C GLN A 75 1.05 23.65 32.08
N VAL A 76 1.73 22.57 32.47
CA VAL A 76 1.14 21.38 33.07
C VAL A 76 0.38 21.86 34.30
N ASN A 77 -0.93 22.04 34.18
CA ASN A 77 -1.80 22.17 35.32
C ASN A 77 -2.02 20.75 35.87
N SER A 78 -1.13 20.32 36.75
CA SER A 78 -1.43 19.25 37.72
C SER A 78 -2.54 19.76 38.62
N GLY A 79 -3.78 19.66 38.13
CA GLY A 79 -4.98 20.11 38.81
C GLY A 79 -5.86 18.92 39.13
N SER A 80 -5.97 18.64 40.44
CA SER A 80 -7.22 18.28 41.12
C SER A 80 -8.18 17.35 40.35
N ILE A 81 -8.25 16.09 40.81
CA ILE A 81 -9.35 15.16 40.60
C ILE A 81 -10.69 15.93 40.64
N PRO A 82 -11.38 16.15 39.50
CA PRO A 82 -12.77 16.53 39.55
C PRO A 82 -13.53 15.23 39.80
N SER A 83 -14.23 15.18 40.93
CA SER A 83 -15.28 14.19 41.18
C SER A 83 -16.23 14.15 39.99
N SER A 84 -15.97 13.22 39.08
CA SER A 84 -16.79 12.93 37.91
C SER A 84 -17.64 11.73 38.30
N ASP A 85 -18.95 11.91 38.20
CA ASP A 85 -19.93 10.90 38.63
C ASP A 85 -19.62 9.55 37.97
N PRO A 86 -19.63 8.42 38.70
CA PRO A 86 -19.32 7.10 38.13
C PRO A 86 -20.25 6.71 36.97
N VAL A 87 -21.41 7.37 36.84
CA VAL A 87 -22.35 7.23 35.72
C VAL A 87 -21.77 7.80 34.41
N THR A 88 -21.05 8.93 34.45
CA THR A 88 -20.52 9.56 33.23
C THR A 88 -19.32 8.79 32.67
N ILE A 89 -18.49 8.21 33.53
CA ILE A 89 -17.34 7.37 33.14
C ILE A 89 -17.80 6.11 32.39
N VAL A 90 -18.86 5.46 32.87
CA VAL A 90 -19.42 4.26 32.23
C VAL A 90 -20.06 4.60 30.87
N GLU A 91 -20.66 5.78 30.75
CA GLU A 91 -21.31 6.21 29.52
C GLU A 91 -20.29 6.65 28.45
N GLU A 92 -19.20 7.30 28.84
CA GLU A 92 -18.06 7.59 27.95
C GLU A 92 -17.39 6.30 27.47
N ALA A 93 -17.10 5.35 28.38
CA ALA A 93 -16.51 4.07 28.01
C ALA A 93 -17.39 3.25 27.06
N ARG A 94 -18.73 3.35 27.18
CA ARG A 94 -19.67 2.71 26.23
C ARG A 94 -19.62 3.35 24.86
N LYS A 95 -19.57 4.69 24.78
CA LYS A 95 -19.45 5.40 23.50
C LYS A 95 -18.13 5.05 22.80
N GLU A 96 -17.04 5.00 23.55
CA GLU A 96 -15.73 4.62 23.02
C GLU A 96 -15.74 3.17 22.50
N ALA A 97 -16.33 2.24 23.24
CA ALA A 97 -16.46 0.84 22.81
C ALA A 97 -17.28 0.69 21.52
N GLU A 98 -18.35 1.47 21.35
CA GLU A 98 -19.15 1.47 20.12
C GLU A 98 -18.39 2.06 18.92
N ILE A 99 -17.59 3.11 19.15
CA ILE A 99 -16.70 3.66 18.11
C ILE A 99 -15.69 2.60 17.67
N ILE A 100 -15.01 1.94 18.62
CA ILE A 100 -14.02 0.89 18.32
C ILE A 100 -14.65 -0.25 17.51
N LYS A 101 -15.85 -0.71 17.88
CA LYS A 101 -16.56 -1.75 17.13
C LYS A 101 -16.89 -1.31 15.71
N ARG A 102 -17.37 -0.08 15.55
CA ARG A 102 -17.72 0.48 14.24
C ARG A 102 -16.49 0.60 13.36
N ASP A 103 -15.40 1.12 13.90
CA ASP A 103 -14.13 1.26 13.19
C ASP A 103 -13.54 -0.11 12.80
N ALA A 104 -13.67 -1.11 13.67
CA ALA A 104 -13.28 -2.48 13.36
C ALA A 104 -14.14 -3.10 12.24
N ALA A 105 -15.44 -2.84 12.22
CA ALA A 105 -16.34 -3.28 11.15
C ALA A 105 -16.02 -2.59 9.82
N ASP A 106 -15.86 -1.27 9.82
CA ASP A 106 -15.47 -0.48 8.66
C ASP A 106 -14.11 -0.98 8.09
N TYR A 107 -13.16 -1.33 8.96
CA TYR A 107 -11.89 -1.92 8.56
C TYR A 107 -12.05 -3.32 7.96
N ALA A 108 -12.89 -4.18 8.54
CA ALA A 108 -13.14 -5.51 8.01
C ALA A 108 -13.75 -5.44 6.60
N ASP A 109 -14.73 -4.57 6.39
CA ASP A 109 -15.35 -4.35 5.08
C ASP A 109 -14.33 -3.87 4.05
N TYR A 110 -13.44 -2.96 4.44
CA TYR A 110 -12.35 -2.51 3.58
C TYR A 110 -11.40 -3.66 3.17
N ILE A 111 -10.96 -4.46 4.13
CA ILE A 111 -10.07 -5.61 3.86
C ILE A 111 -10.76 -6.62 2.94
N LEU A 112 -12.04 -6.91 3.18
CA LEU A 112 -12.83 -7.82 2.36
C LEU A 112 -13.00 -7.31 0.93
N ALA A 113 -13.28 -6.02 0.76
CA ALA A 113 -13.38 -5.39 -0.56
C ALA A 113 -12.05 -5.46 -1.34
N ASN A 114 -10.93 -5.21 -0.68
CA ASN A 114 -9.61 -5.32 -1.31
C ASN A 114 -9.28 -6.77 -1.69
N LEU A 115 -9.57 -7.72 -0.80
CA LEU A 115 -9.38 -9.14 -1.08
C LEU A 115 -10.22 -9.59 -2.28
N GLN A 116 -11.47 -9.15 -2.38
CA GLN A 116 -12.34 -9.43 -3.52
C GLN A 116 -11.77 -8.85 -4.83
N LEU A 117 -11.25 -7.62 -4.80
CA LEU A 117 -10.59 -7.01 -5.96
C LEU A 117 -9.35 -7.81 -6.39
N MET A 118 -8.54 -8.25 -5.44
CA MET A 118 -7.35 -9.06 -5.70
C MET A 118 -7.71 -10.41 -6.33
N ILE A 119 -8.71 -11.11 -5.77
CA ILE A 119 -9.21 -12.38 -6.31
C ILE A 119 -9.70 -12.19 -7.75
N THR A 120 -10.45 -11.11 -8.02
CA THR A 120 -10.94 -10.79 -9.37
C THR A 120 -9.79 -10.57 -10.37
N LYS A 121 -8.73 -9.87 -9.95
CA LYS A 121 -7.52 -9.69 -10.78
C LYS A 121 -6.83 -11.02 -11.07
N VAL A 122 -6.69 -11.89 -10.07
CA VAL A 122 -6.10 -13.23 -10.24
C VAL A 122 -6.94 -14.07 -11.20
N GLN A 123 -8.27 -14.10 -11.03
CA GLN A 123 -9.18 -14.80 -11.93
C GLN A 123 -9.02 -14.33 -13.38
N LYS A 124 -8.97 -13.02 -13.60
CA LYS A 124 -8.74 -12.45 -14.94
C LYS A 124 -7.41 -12.90 -15.54
N ASN A 125 -6.36 -12.97 -14.73
CA ASN A 125 -5.06 -13.46 -15.18
C ASN A 125 -5.10 -14.95 -15.55
N VAL A 126 -5.80 -15.78 -14.78
CA VAL A 126 -5.99 -17.21 -15.10
C VAL A 126 -6.71 -17.37 -16.45
N ILE A 127 -7.81 -16.66 -16.66
CA ILE A 127 -8.55 -16.69 -17.93
C ILE A 127 -7.66 -16.30 -19.12
N ASN A 128 -6.81 -15.27 -18.94
CA ASN A 128 -5.88 -14.85 -19.98
C ASN A 128 -4.83 -15.94 -20.28
N VAL A 129 -4.33 -16.62 -19.25
CA VAL A 129 -3.38 -17.73 -19.41
C VAL A 129 -4.03 -18.90 -20.14
N GLU A 130 -5.25 -19.28 -19.77
CA GLU A 130 -6.01 -20.34 -20.47
C GLU A 130 -6.17 -20.01 -21.95
N LYS A 131 -6.61 -18.79 -22.28
CA LYS A 131 -6.76 -18.33 -23.66
C LYS A 131 -5.44 -18.35 -24.44
N ASN A 132 -4.33 -17.98 -23.80
CA ASN A 132 -3.00 -18.04 -24.41
C ASN A 132 -2.56 -19.47 -24.68
N ILE A 133 -2.85 -20.41 -23.78
CA ILE A 133 -2.55 -21.83 -23.95
C ILE A 133 -3.37 -22.40 -25.11
N ASP A 134 -4.66 -22.11 -25.19
CA ASP A 134 -5.52 -22.57 -26.28
C ASP A 134 -5.06 -22.01 -27.63
N THR A 135 -4.75 -20.71 -27.69
CA THR A 135 -4.19 -20.09 -28.90
C THR A 135 -2.88 -20.75 -29.31
N SER A 136 -2.02 -21.06 -28.34
CA SER A 136 -0.74 -21.75 -28.59
C SER A 136 -0.95 -23.18 -29.08
N ARG A 137 -1.95 -23.90 -28.56
CA ARG A 137 -2.33 -25.24 -29.02
C ARG A 137 -2.82 -25.20 -30.47
N ASP A 138 -3.73 -24.29 -30.79
CA ASP A 138 -4.23 -24.10 -32.16
C ASP A 138 -3.09 -23.80 -33.15
N MET A 139 -2.13 -22.96 -32.74
CA MET A 139 -0.96 -22.65 -33.57
C MET A 139 -0.07 -23.88 -33.79
N LEU A 140 0.16 -24.69 -32.75
CA LEU A 140 0.95 -25.93 -32.85
C LEU A 140 0.27 -26.99 -33.72
N GLU A 141 -1.05 -27.11 -33.65
CA GLU A 141 -1.81 -28.02 -34.52
C GLU A 141 -1.69 -27.61 -35.98
N ARG A 142 -1.89 -26.33 -36.30
CA ARG A 142 -1.69 -25.81 -37.67
C ARG A 142 -0.26 -26.05 -38.14
N HIS A 143 0.75 -25.86 -37.29
CA HIS A 143 2.14 -26.08 -37.69
C HIS A 143 2.43 -27.55 -38.01
N LYS A 144 1.86 -28.50 -37.26
CA LYS A 144 1.96 -29.94 -37.58
C LYS A 144 1.34 -30.27 -38.93
N ASP A 145 0.21 -29.66 -39.27
CA ASP A 145 -0.44 -29.88 -40.57
C ASP A 145 0.38 -29.30 -41.73
N TYR A 146 1.03 -28.15 -41.52
CA TYR A 146 1.99 -27.58 -42.47
C TYR A 146 3.24 -28.45 -42.67
N GLU A 147 3.84 -28.99 -41.60
CA GLU A 147 5.00 -29.89 -41.72
C GLU A 147 4.65 -31.22 -42.40
N LYS A 148 3.44 -31.74 -42.16
CA LYS A 148 2.96 -32.97 -42.83
C LYS A 148 2.78 -32.79 -44.34
N THR A 149 2.16 -31.69 -44.74
CA THR A 149 1.91 -31.39 -46.15
C THR A 149 3.21 -31.13 -46.92
N GLU A 150 4.15 -30.35 -46.38
CA GLU A 150 5.49 -30.18 -46.95
C GLU A 150 6.30 -31.50 -47.05
N GLY A 151 6.12 -32.39 -46.06
CA GLY A 151 6.72 -33.72 -46.08
C GLY A 151 6.19 -34.59 -47.23
N GLU A 152 4.88 -34.64 -47.44
CA GLU A 152 4.24 -35.44 -48.49
C GLU A 152 4.62 -34.98 -49.91
N TYR A 153 4.69 -33.67 -50.19
CA TYR A 153 5.13 -33.16 -51.49
C TYR A 153 6.59 -33.47 -51.83
N LYS A 154 7.44 -33.74 -50.82
CA LYS A 154 8.86 -34.09 -51.01
C LYS A 154 9.09 -35.55 -51.39
N TYR A 155 8.10 -36.43 -51.19
CA TYR A 155 8.19 -37.85 -51.53
C TYR A 155 7.50 -38.23 -52.85
N GLU A 156 6.62 -37.38 -53.40
CA GLU A 156 5.98 -37.62 -54.70
C GLU A 156 6.78 -37.11 -55.91
N THR A 157 7.91 -36.40 -55.70
CA THR A 157 8.75 -35.82 -56.77
C THR A 157 10.06 -36.56 -57.04
N LYS A 158 10.12 -37.87 -56.75
CA LYS A 158 11.27 -38.73 -57.09
C LYS A 158 10.89 -39.88 -58.01
#